data_AF-A0A833LTT2-F1
#
_entry.id   AF-A0A833LTT2-F1
#
_cell.length_a   1.000
_cell.length_b   1.000
_cell.length_c   1.000
_cell.angle_alpha   90.00
_cell.angle_beta   90.00
_cell.angle_gamma   90.00
#
_symmetry.space_group_name_H-M   'P 1'
#
loop_
_entity.id
_entity.type
_entity.pdbx_description
1 polymer ?
#
loop_
_entity_poly.entity_id
_entity_poly.type
_entity_poly.pdbx_seq_one_letter_code
_entity_poly.pdbx_strand_id
1 'polypeptide(L)'
;MSATDLTPVGRLEKLQALSVDSASIIDNLSWLPKSKDLRSLALCNMKSLHDLSELAAHDQLRAIAVDGGTWNPMRVESLRPISYLKELQFISLVNCRVADKSLQPLCNLSKLSVLHCAKFFPRQQFQSLQAALPALRCDWFNADAWEA
;
A
#
# COMPACT_ATOMS: atom_id res chain seq x y z
N MET A 1 22.82 3.80 9.60
CA MET A 1 22.80 2.32 9.73
C MET A 1 21.55 1.86 9.00
N SER A 2 21.66 1.15 7.88
CA SER A 2 20.47 0.66 7.16
C SER A 2 20.14 -0.73 7.69
N ALA A 3 18.89 -0.96 8.08
CA ALA A 3 18.44 -2.29 8.49
C ALA A 3 18.56 -3.24 7.28
N THR A 4 19.23 -4.37 7.49
CA THR A 4 19.43 -5.40 6.45
C THR A 4 18.50 -6.60 6.61
N ASP A 5 17.82 -6.69 7.75
CA ASP A 5 16.85 -7.73 8.07
C ASP A 5 15.78 -7.17 9.02
N LEU A 6 14.51 -7.48 8.74
CA LEU A 6 13.36 -7.13 9.57
C LEU A 6 12.75 -8.34 10.27
N THR A 7 13.30 -9.54 10.11
CA THR A 7 12.85 -10.76 10.80
C THR A 7 12.69 -10.61 12.32
N PRO A 8 13.55 -9.87 13.05
CA PRO A 8 13.37 -9.64 14.49
C PRO A 8 12.06 -8.89 14.84
N VAL A 9 11.55 -8.03 13.94
CA VAL A 9 10.29 -7.29 14.14
C VAL A 9 9.12 -8.26 14.31
N GLY A 10 9.14 -9.39 13.58
CA GLY A 10 8.12 -10.43 13.70
C GLY A 10 8.03 -11.12 15.07
N ARG A 11 8.96 -10.83 16.00
CA ARG A 11 8.91 -11.34 17.39
C ARG A 11 8.22 -10.38 18.36
N LEU A 12 7.87 -9.18 17.90
CA LEU A 12 7.21 -8.17 18.72
C LEU A 12 5.71 -8.46 18.78
N GLU A 13 5.32 -9.33 19.72
CA GLU A 13 3.95 -9.87 19.81
C GLU A 13 2.84 -8.81 19.94
N LYS A 14 3.16 -7.64 20.50
CA LYS A 14 2.21 -6.53 20.72
C LYS A 14 2.36 -5.38 19.71
N LEU A 15 3.13 -5.57 18.63
CA LEU A 15 3.36 -4.53 17.65
C LEU A 15 2.09 -4.26 16.84
N GLN A 16 1.52 -3.06 16.98
CA GLN A 16 0.31 -2.65 16.27
C GLN A 16 0.56 -1.69 15.11
N ALA A 17 1.67 -0.97 15.15
CA ALA A 17 2.05 -0.03 14.11
C ALA A 17 3.55 -0.14 13.84
N LEU A 18 3.91 -0.21 12.57
CA LEU A 18 5.30 -0.19 12.12
C LEU A 18 5.45 0.82 10.98
N SER A 19 6.49 1.65 11.07
CA SER A 19 6.96 2.45 9.97
C SER A 19 8.41 2.08 9.68
N VAL A 20 8.67 1.75 8.42
CA VAL A 20 10.02 1.49 7.90
C VAL A 20 10.27 2.49 6.80
N ASP A 21 11.31 3.29 6.97
CA ASP A 21 11.74 4.29 5.99
C ASP A 21 13.16 3.98 5.55
N SER A 22 13.40 4.06 4.24
CA SER A 22 14.74 4.08 3.65
C SER A 22 15.55 2.79 3.92
N ALA A 23 14.87 1.68 4.17
CA ALA A 23 15.48 0.35 4.25
C ALA A 23 15.66 -0.23 2.82
N SER A 24 16.49 0.45 2.03
CA SER A 24 16.56 0.28 0.58
C SER A 24 16.97 -1.11 0.08
N ILE A 25 17.58 -1.93 0.94
CA ILE A 25 18.06 -3.27 0.59
C ILE A 25 17.11 -4.38 1.01
N ILE A 26 16.09 -4.07 1.82
CA ILE A 26 15.06 -5.04 2.18
C ILE A 26 14.17 -5.25 0.94
N ASP A 27 14.04 -6.51 0.53
CA ASP A 27 13.35 -6.91 -0.69
C ASP A 27 12.12 -7.80 -0.45
N ASN A 28 11.84 -8.14 0.82
CA ASN A 28 10.73 -9.01 1.20
C ASN A 28 10.10 -8.61 2.54
N LEU A 29 8.90 -9.17 2.79
CA LEU A 29 8.12 -8.96 4.01
C LEU A 29 7.88 -10.27 4.77
N SER A 30 8.83 -11.21 4.72
CA SER A 30 8.72 -12.55 5.34
C SER A 30 8.46 -12.56 6.85
N TRP A 31 8.70 -11.44 7.53
CA TRP A 31 8.42 -11.23 8.96
C TRP A 31 6.95 -10.89 9.24
N LEU A 32 6.22 -10.39 8.24
CA LEU A 32 4.85 -9.88 8.40
C LEU A 32 3.87 -10.94 8.91
N PRO A 33 3.84 -12.20 8.42
CA PRO A 33 2.92 -13.23 8.93
C PRO A 33 3.05 -13.52 10.43
N LYS A 34 4.19 -13.19 11.06
CA LYS A 34 4.42 -13.37 12.50
C LYS A 34 3.85 -12.21 13.34
N SER A 35 3.64 -11.04 12.75
CA SER A 35 3.23 -9.80 13.44
C SER A 35 1.70 -9.68 13.56
N LYS A 36 1.00 -10.70 14.09
CA LYS A 36 -0.46 -10.85 14.00
C LYS A 36 -1.31 -9.67 14.51
N ASP A 37 -0.76 -8.87 15.42
CA ASP A 37 -1.43 -7.70 15.99
C ASP A 37 -1.22 -6.40 15.21
N LEU A 38 -0.46 -6.44 14.11
CA LEU A 38 -0.21 -5.27 13.29
C LEU A 38 -1.52 -4.78 12.65
N ARG A 39 -1.76 -3.48 12.76
CA ARG A 39 -2.93 -2.78 12.20
C ARG A 39 -2.52 -1.67 11.25
N SER A 40 -1.32 -1.12 11.39
CA SER A 40 -0.78 -0.07 10.54
C SER A 40 0.63 -0.41 10.08
N LEU A 41 0.86 -0.33 8.77
CA LEU A 41 2.17 -0.57 8.16
C LEU A 41 2.50 0.55 7.18
N ALA A 42 3.60 1.26 7.41
CA ALA A 42 4.14 2.22 6.46
C ALA A 42 5.50 1.73 5.95
N LEU A 43 5.60 1.58 4.63
CA LEU A 43 6.79 1.18 3.89
C LEU A 43 7.17 2.33 2.97
N CYS A 44 8.17 3.11 3.37
CA CYS A 44 8.58 4.32 2.69
C CYS A 44 9.98 4.13 2.08
N ASN A 45 10.15 4.50 0.82
CA ASN A 45 11.45 4.50 0.14
C ASN A 45 12.16 3.12 0.16
N MET A 46 11.38 2.03 0.00
CA MET A 46 11.86 0.65 -0.02
C MET A 46 12.30 0.24 -1.43
N LYS A 47 13.52 0.64 -1.83
CA LYS A 47 13.98 0.53 -3.23
C LYS A 47 13.96 -0.89 -3.81
N SER A 48 14.36 -1.90 -3.04
CA SER A 48 14.42 -3.30 -3.50
C SER A 48 13.12 -4.09 -3.28
N LEU A 49 12.14 -3.53 -2.57
CA LEU A 49 10.87 -4.21 -2.30
C LEU A 49 9.91 -4.00 -3.47
N HIS A 50 9.70 -5.07 -4.24
CA HIS A 50 8.83 -5.07 -5.42
C HIS A 50 7.63 -6.01 -5.27
N ASP A 51 7.82 -7.12 -4.57
CA ASP A 51 6.78 -8.08 -4.25
C ASP A 51 6.10 -7.70 -2.92
N LEU A 52 4.77 -7.75 -2.92
CA LEU A 52 3.93 -7.47 -1.76
C LEU A 52 3.14 -8.71 -1.32
N SER A 53 3.46 -9.90 -1.83
CA SER A 53 2.68 -11.13 -1.67
C SER A 53 2.40 -11.48 -0.22
N GLU A 54 3.32 -11.22 0.70
CA GLU A 54 3.16 -11.50 2.12
C GLU A 54 2.11 -10.61 2.81
N LEU A 55 1.72 -9.47 2.21
CA LEU A 55 0.57 -8.68 2.68
C LEU A 55 -0.72 -9.51 2.66
N ALA A 56 -0.87 -10.44 1.73
CA ALA A 56 -2.10 -11.20 1.56
C ALA A 56 -2.49 -12.02 2.81
N ALA A 57 -1.51 -12.34 3.67
CA ALA A 57 -1.73 -13.10 4.89
C ALA A 57 -2.13 -12.21 6.10
N HIS A 58 -2.26 -10.89 5.92
CA HIS A 58 -2.42 -9.93 7.03
C HIS A 58 -3.77 -9.20 7.02
N ASP A 59 -4.86 -9.98 7.08
CA ASP A 59 -6.24 -9.49 6.91
C ASP A 59 -6.71 -8.45 7.94
N GLN A 60 -5.99 -8.29 9.06
CA GLN A 60 -6.26 -7.31 10.11
C GLN A 60 -5.68 -5.91 9.86
N LEU A 61 -4.88 -5.72 8.79
CA LEU A 61 -4.35 -4.39 8.46
C LEU A 61 -5.47 -3.41 8.14
N ARG A 62 -5.44 -2.26 8.80
CA ARG A 62 -6.40 -1.17 8.64
C ARG A 62 -5.83 0.01 7.87
N ALA A 63 -4.51 0.20 7.94
CA ALA A 63 -3.83 1.27 7.23
C ALA A 63 -2.53 0.77 6.62
N ILE A 64 -2.33 1.06 5.34
CA ILE A 64 -1.07 0.77 4.65
C ILE A 64 -0.57 2.03 3.93
N ALA A 65 0.74 2.28 4.00
CA ALA A 65 1.42 3.19 3.10
C ALA A 65 2.52 2.41 2.36
N VAL A 66 2.53 2.51 1.04
CA VAL A 66 3.59 1.98 0.16
C VAL A 66 4.05 3.14 -0.70
N ASP A 67 4.95 3.94 -0.14
CA ASP A 67 5.26 5.27 -0.66
C ASP A 67 6.71 5.36 -1.16
N GLY A 68 6.88 6.02 -2.30
CA GLY A 68 8.20 6.39 -2.81
C GLY A 68 8.79 7.58 -2.08
N GLY A 69 10.11 7.75 -2.16
CA GLY A 69 10.78 8.97 -1.69
C GLY A 69 10.54 10.15 -2.63
N THR A 70 10.99 11.36 -2.28
CA THR A 70 10.76 12.58 -3.08
C THR A 70 11.22 12.46 -4.54
N TRP A 71 12.36 11.80 -4.78
CA TRP A 71 12.98 11.73 -6.11
C TRP A 71 12.90 10.34 -6.75
N ASN A 72 12.57 9.31 -5.95
CA ASN A 72 12.67 7.92 -6.36
C ASN A 72 11.34 7.22 -6.08
N PRO A 73 10.56 6.87 -7.13
CA PRO A 73 9.33 6.15 -6.92
C PRO A 73 9.61 4.75 -6.40
N MET A 74 8.80 4.31 -5.44
CA MET A 74 8.70 2.90 -5.12
C MET A 74 8.05 2.19 -6.30
N ARG A 75 8.54 1.00 -6.66
CA ARG A 75 8.02 0.21 -7.77
C ARG A 75 7.54 -1.11 -7.21
N VAL A 76 6.30 -1.47 -7.49
CA VAL A 76 5.71 -2.75 -7.06
C VAL A 76 5.10 -3.45 -8.26
N GLU A 77 5.15 -4.78 -8.24
CA GLU A 77 4.68 -5.58 -9.38
C GLU A 77 3.17 -5.49 -9.54
N SER A 78 2.42 -5.61 -8.45
CA SER A 78 0.96 -5.56 -8.46
C SER A 78 0.41 -5.19 -7.08
N LEU A 79 -0.80 -4.62 -7.07
CA LEU A 79 -1.61 -4.45 -5.85
C LEU A 79 -2.46 -5.68 -5.52
N ARG A 80 -2.38 -6.78 -6.29
CA ARG A 80 -3.20 -7.98 -6.07
C ARG A 80 -3.19 -8.49 -4.61
N PRO A 81 -2.06 -8.53 -3.88
CA PRO A 81 -2.05 -8.97 -2.47
C PRO A 81 -2.90 -8.11 -1.55
N ILE A 82 -3.08 -6.83 -1.86
CA ILE A 82 -3.88 -5.89 -1.07
C ILE A 82 -5.39 -6.23 -1.11
N SER A 83 -5.85 -6.93 -2.15
CA SER A 83 -7.26 -7.34 -2.27
C SER A 83 -7.75 -8.28 -1.16
N TYR A 84 -6.83 -8.93 -0.42
CA TYR A 84 -7.12 -9.81 0.70
C TYR A 84 -7.28 -9.06 2.03
N LEU A 85 -6.94 -7.77 2.10
CA LEU A 85 -6.94 -6.96 3.32
C LEU A 85 -8.32 -6.42 3.64
N LYS A 86 -9.24 -7.30 4.07
CA LYS A 86 -10.66 -6.96 4.21
C LYS A 86 -10.96 -5.90 5.27
N GLU A 87 -10.06 -5.68 6.22
CA GLU A 87 -10.17 -4.63 7.24
C GLU A 87 -9.54 -3.29 6.82
N LEU A 88 -8.98 -3.18 5.62
CA LEU A 88 -8.26 -2.00 5.17
C LEU A 88 -9.20 -0.79 5.01
N GLN A 89 -8.85 0.31 5.65
CA GLN A 89 -9.61 1.57 5.69
C GLN A 89 -8.87 2.72 5.02
N PHE A 90 -7.54 2.67 5.02
CA PHE A 90 -6.66 3.68 4.47
C PHE A 90 -5.56 3.04 3.64
N ILE A 91 -5.31 3.57 2.44
CA ILE A 91 -4.12 3.24 1.65
C ILE A 91 -3.45 4.49 1.08
N SER A 92 -2.13 4.58 1.23
CA SER A 92 -1.27 5.55 0.56
C SER A 92 -0.36 4.84 -0.45
N LEU A 93 -0.31 5.40 -1.66
CA LEU A 93 0.50 5.01 -2.81
C LEU A 93 1.20 6.24 -3.40
N VAL A 94 1.63 7.17 -2.55
CA VAL A 94 2.28 8.41 -2.97
C VAL A 94 3.63 8.06 -3.59
N ASN A 95 3.85 8.56 -4.80
CA ASN A 95 5.02 8.22 -5.62
C ASN A 95 5.29 6.70 -5.74
N CYS A 96 4.23 5.90 -5.78
CA CYS A 96 4.30 4.46 -6.02
C CYS A 96 3.90 4.14 -7.47
N ARG A 97 4.68 3.29 -8.12
CA ARG A 97 4.46 2.83 -9.50
C ARG A 97 4.15 1.34 -9.50
N VAL A 98 2.91 1.01 -9.80
CA VAL A 98 2.44 -0.36 -9.99
C VAL A 98 2.64 -0.76 -11.45
N ALA A 99 3.26 -1.91 -11.72
CA ALA A 99 3.67 -2.28 -13.08
C ALA A 99 2.49 -2.37 -14.06
N ASP A 100 1.37 -2.97 -13.64
CA ASP A 100 0.14 -3.11 -14.43
C ASP A 100 -0.74 -1.84 -14.47
N LYS A 101 -0.37 -0.81 -13.69
CA LYS A 101 -1.15 0.43 -13.51
C LYS A 101 -2.62 0.19 -13.15
N SER A 102 -2.92 -0.87 -12.41
CA SER A 102 -4.28 -1.24 -12.04
C SER A 102 -4.60 -0.85 -10.59
N LEU A 103 -5.79 -0.27 -10.38
CA LEU A 103 -6.41 -0.09 -9.05
C LEU A 103 -7.49 -1.14 -8.77
N GLN A 104 -7.77 -2.03 -9.73
CA GLN A 104 -8.80 -3.05 -9.63
C GLN A 104 -8.73 -3.90 -8.33
N PRO A 105 -7.54 -4.26 -7.79
CA PRO A 105 -7.47 -4.98 -6.51
C PRO A 105 -8.13 -4.26 -5.32
N LEU A 106 -8.26 -2.93 -5.38
CA LEU A 106 -8.87 -2.13 -4.31
C LEU A 106 -10.40 -2.14 -4.36
N CYS A 107 -11.02 -2.44 -5.51
CA CYS A 107 -12.47 -2.38 -5.68
C CYS A 107 -13.26 -3.32 -4.75
N ASN A 108 -12.62 -4.38 -4.24
CA ASN A 108 -13.24 -5.38 -3.37
C ASN A 108 -13.04 -5.08 -1.87
N LEU A 109 -12.51 -3.91 -1.52
CA LEU A 109 -12.23 -3.51 -0.14
C LEU A 109 -13.35 -2.61 0.37
N SER A 110 -14.46 -3.22 0.79
CA SER A 110 -15.68 -2.50 1.21
C SER A 110 -15.50 -1.55 2.40
N LYS A 111 -14.45 -1.72 3.19
CA LYS A 111 -14.09 -0.85 4.32
C LYS A 111 -13.14 0.29 3.93
N LEU A 112 -12.60 0.28 2.71
CA LEU A 112 -11.64 1.28 2.26
C LEU A 112 -12.35 2.63 2.11
N SER A 113 -11.86 3.62 2.85
CA SER A 113 -12.50 4.93 2.98
C SER A 113 -11.63 6.07 2.44
N VAL A 114 -10.31 5.85 2.34
CA VAL A 114 -9.36 6.85 1.84
C VAL A 114 -8.29 6.16 0.99
N LEU A 115 -8.08 6.71 -0.21
CA LEU A 115 -6.96 6.40 -1.09
C LEU A 115 -6.19 7.69 -1.38
N HIS A 116 -4.91 7.72 -1.04
CA HIS A 116 -3.98 8.75 -1.50
C HIS A 116 -3.03 8.15 -2.54
N CYS A 117 -2.92 8.77 -3.71
CA CYS A 117 -1.95 8.36 -4.72
C CYS A 117 -1.61 9.52 -5.66
N ALA A 118 -0.52 9.39 -6.42
CA ALA A 118 -0.21 10.34 -7.48
C ALA A 118 -1.04 10.09 -8.75
N LYS A 119 -1.03 11.05 -9.69
CA LYS A 119 -1.65 10.95 -11.04
C LYS A 119 -0.90 9.97 -11.96
N PHE A 120 -0.75 8.73 -11.52
CA PHE A 120 -0.02 7.68 -12.25
C PHE A 120 -0.96 6.67 -12.92
N PHE A 121 -2.12 6.43 -12.32
CA PHE A 121 -3.10 5.46 -12.83
C PHE A 121 -3.97 6.06 -13.94
N PRO A 122 -4.40 5.26 -14.93
CA PRO A 122 -5.35 5.71 -15.95
C PRO A 122 -6.67 6.19 -15.33
N ARG A 123 -7.29 7.21 -15.93
CA ARG A 123 -8.58 7.76 -15.46
C ARG A 123 -9.67 6.70 -15.29
N GLN A 124 -9.70 5.70 -16.18
CA GLN A 124 -10.66 4.59 -16.14
C GLN A 124 -10.55 3.76 -14.85
N GLN A 125 -9.35 3.65 -14.26
CA GLN A 125 -9.16 2.97 -12.98
C GLN A 125 -9.86 3.72 -11.85
N PHE A 126 -9.75 5.05 -11.83
CA PHE A 126 -10.43 5.88 -10.83
C PHE A 126 -11.95 5.85 -11.00
N GLN A 127 -12.46 5.89 -12.23
CA GLN A 127 -13.90 5.76 -12.50
C GLN A 127 -14.44 4.40 -12.02
N SER A 128 -13.73 3.32 -12.32
CA SER A 128 -14.12 1.97 -11.89
C SER A 128 -14.08 1.84 -10.36
N LEU A 129 -13.07 2.43 -9.73
CA LEU A 129 -12.92 2.43 -8.28
C LEU A 129 -14.01 3.25 -7.59
N GLN A 130 -14.35 4.43 -8.11
CA GLN A 130 -15.44 5.28 -7.60
C GLN A 130 -16.81 4.59 -7.74
N ALA A 131 -17.04 3.89 -8.86
CA ALA A 131 -18.26 3.11 -9.04
C ALA A 131 -18.36 1.93 -8.07
N ALA A 132 -17.24 1.25 -7.80
CA ALA A 132 -17.20 0.12 -6.86
C ALA A 132 -17.29 0.56 -5.39
N LEU A 133 -16.69 1.70 -5.04
CA LEU A 133 -16.63 2.24 -3.68
C LEU A 133 -17.10 3.72 -3.66
N PRO A 134 -18.42 3.99 -3.72
CA PRO A 134 -18.93 5.36 -3.83
C PRO A 134 -18.58 6.29 -2.66
N ALA A 135 -18.30 5.73 -1.49
CA ALA A 135 -17.91 6.48 -0.28
C ALA A 135 -16.39 6.70 -0.15
N LEU A 136 -15.58 6.12 -1.05
CA LEU A 136 -14.13 6.26 -1.01
C LEU A 136 -13.74 7.71 -1.31
N ARG A 137 -12.86 8.27 -0.47
CA ARG A 137 -12.26 9.58 -0.70
C ARG A 137 -10.94 9.43 -1.45
N CYS A 138 -10.85 10.10 -2.59
CA CYS A 138 -9.67 10.16 -3.44
C CYS A 138 -9.70 11.46 -4.24
N ASP A 139 -8.59 12.21 -4.27
CA ASP A 139 -8.51 13.51 -4.94
C ASP A 139 -8.79 13.42 -6.45
N TRP A 140 -8.50 12.26 -7.05
CA TRP A 140 -8.67 12.00 -8.48
C TRP A 140 -10.13 11.73 -8.90
N PHE A 141 -11.06 11.69 -7.95
CA PHE A 141 -12.51 11.63 -8.24
C PHE A 141 -13.10 13.00 -8.57
N ASN A 142 -12.39 14.08 -8.24
CA ASN A 142 -12.77 15.40 -8.72
C ASN A 142 -12.43 15.54 -10.22
N ALA A 143 -13.36 16.05 -11.02
CA ALA A 143 -13.15 16.31 -12.44
C ALA A 143 -12.03 17.35 -12.66
N ASP A 144 -12.00 18.40 -11.83
CA ASP A 144 -11.04 19.51 -11.95
C ASP A 144 -9.58 19.05 -11.79
N ALA A 145 -9.34 17.95 -11.07
CA ALA A 145 -8.01 17.37 -10.90
C ALA A 145 -7.38 16.87 -12.23
N TRP A 146 -8.18 16.77 -13.29
CA TRP A 146 -7.72 16.31 -14.61
C TRP A 146 -7.43 17.45 -15.58
N GLU A 147 -7.80 18.70 -15.27
CA GLU A 147 -7.72 19.85 -16.18
C GLU A 147 -6.39 20.64 -16.11
N ALA A 148 -5.42 20.16 -15.33
CA ALA A 148 -4.04 20.64 -15.27
C ALA A 148 -3.05 19.64 -15.87
#